data_AF-A0A7X4KJE0-F1
#
_entry.id   AF-A0A7X4KJE0-F1
#
_cell.length_a   1.000
_cell.length_b   1.000
_cell.length_c   1.000
_cell.angle_alpha   90.00
_cell.angle_beta   90.00
_cell.angle_gamma   90.00
#
_symmetry.space_group_name_H-M   'P 1'
#
loop_
_entity.id
_entity.type
_entity.pdbx_description
1 polymer ?
#
loop_
_entity_poly.entity_id
_entity_poly.type
_entity_poly.pdbx_seq_one_letter_code
_entity_poly.pdbx_strand_id
1 'polypeptide(L)'
;MKSLLFCTSFISGNEAWETRYQRWLDYYRDVPINAVKKIMIDDGSPFLPSASLIKTISHTDPVAAETDAHLIVRFDNNLGRQSIKDYPGWWRSFLHSIEIADELGVDKIIHIESDAFVLSPQLVDFLNQVRDGWHVLWSPHNDFPETAIQVICRDQFDIFRNFKQKNPELRFHDFAERVLPFTAVHREFKGDRYSEFKRNRGIFRSKKFNFLPIFEWDFFNVPVPPDADFATQGVTRQKLAYRRHG
;
A
#
# COMPACT_ATOMS: atom_id res chain seq x y z
N MET A 1 12.89 8.85 -14.82
CA MET A 1 13.42 7.76 -13.97
C MET A 1 12.48 6.59 -14.09
N LYS A 2 12.99 5.36 -14.21
CA LYS A 2 12.14 4.18 -14.26
C LYS A 2 11.68 3.85 -12.85
N SER A 3 10.41 3.52 -12.66
CA SER A 3 9.91 3.12 -11.34
C SER A 3 9.09 1.84 -11.38
N LEU A 4 9.08 1.12 -10.26
CA LEU A 4 8.15 0.05 -9.96
C LEU A 4 7.06 0.62 -9.05
N LEU A 5 5.78 0.46 -9.40
CA LEU A 5 4.68 0.71 -8.47
C LEU A 5 4.16 -0.64 -7.97
N PHE A 6 4.01 -0.79 -6.66
CA PHE A 6 3.42 -2.00 -6.11
C PHE A 6 2.59 -1.79 -4.86
N CYS A 7 1.71 -2.76 -4.60
CA CYS A 7 1.10 -2.98 -3.28
C CYS A 7 1.40 -4.39 -2.80
N THR A 8 1.40 -4.61 -1.48
CA THR A 8 1.33 -5.97 -0.91
C THR A 8 -0.12 -6.49 -0.96
N SER A 9 -0.32 -7.79 -1.19
CA SER A 9 -1.65 -8.40 -1.21
C SER A 9 -1.79 -9.69 -0.41
N PHE A 10 -3.00 -9.86 0.12
CA PHE A 10 -3.55 -11.12 0.61
C PHE A 10 -5.07 -11.13 0.32
N ILE A 11 -5.46 -11.83 -0.74
CA ILE A 11 -6.80 -11.92 -1.31
C ILE A 11 -7.50 -13.15 -0.71
N SER A 12 -8.21 -12.93 0.39
CA SER A 12 -8.89 -14.01 1.14
C SER A 12 -10.07 -14.63 0.39
N GLY A 13 -10.59 -13.96 -0.65
CA GLY A 13 -11.76 -14.39 -1.42
C GLY A 13 -12.22 -13.32 -2.41
N ASN A 14 -13.30 -13.62 -3.12
CA ASN A 14 -13.84 -12.74 -4.17
C ASN A 14 -14.21 -11.34 -3.66
N GLU A 15 -14.82 -11.24 -2.47
CA GLU A 15 -15.17 -9.93 -1.89
C GLU A 15 -13.92 -9.07 -1.62
N ALA A 16 -12.84 -9.67 -1.11
CA ALA A 16 -11.59 -8.96 -0.87
C ALA A 16 -10.96 -8.47 -2.19
N TRP A 17 -11.07 -9.26 -3.26
CA TRP A 17 -10.69 -8.85 -4.60
C TRP A 17 -11.48 -7.62 -5.06
N GLU A 18 -12.81 -7.72 -5.12
CA GLU A 18 -13.68 -6.67 -5.65
C GLU A 18 -13.60 -5.36 -4.85
N THR A 19 -13.55 -5.45 -3.52
CA THR A 19 -13.66 -4.29 -2.63
C THR A 19 -12.33 -3.60 -2.32
N ARG A 20 -11.19 -4.24 -2.62
CA ARG A 20 -9.85 -3.71 -2.32
C ARG A 20 -8.93 -3.78 -3.54
N TYR A 21 -8.54 -4.98 -3.95
CA TYR A 21 -7.45 -5.17 -4.92
C TYR A 21 -7.83 -4.75 -6.34
N GLN A 22 -9.03 -5.10 -6.79
CA GLN A 22 -9.54 -4.66 -8.08
C GLN A 22 -9.67 -3.13 -8.14
N ARG A 23 -10.17 -2.51 -7.07
CA ARG A 23 -10.24 -1.04 -6.97
C ARG A 23 -8.86 -0.39 -7.05
N TRP A 24 -7.87 -0.95 -6.37
CA TRP A 24 -6.48 -0.48 -6.47
C TRP A 24 -5.96 -0.60 -7.91
N LEU A 25 -6.15 -1.76 -8.55
CA LEU A 25 -5.73 -2.01 -9.92
C LEU A 25 -6.37 -1.03 -10.91
N ASP A 26 -7.69 -0.89 -10.85
CA ASP A 26 -8.44 -0.02 -11.75
C ASP A 26 -8.08 1.45 -11.51
N TYR A 27 -7.90 1.86 -10.26
CA TYR A 27 -7.51 3.22 -9.90
C TYR A 27 -6.12 3.58 -10.45
N TYR A 28 -5.12 2.76 -10.12
CA TYR A 28 -3.74 3.06 -10.50
C TYR A 28 -3.44 2.75 -11.96
N ARG A 29 -4.36 2.13 -12.72
CA ARG A 29 -4.25 2.04 -14.18
C ARG A 29 -4.21 3.44 -14.81
N ASP A 30 -5.06 4.35 -14.31
CA ASP A 30 -5.31 5.66 -14.92
C ASP A 30 -4.57 6.83 -14.24
N VAL A 31 -4.10 6.67 -13.00
CA VAL A 31 -3.31 7.69 -12.32
C VAL A 31 -1.94 7.84 -13.01
N PRO A 32 -1.49 9.06 -13.34
CA PRO A 32 -0.28 9.31 -14.12
C PRO A 32 1.02 9.18 -13.30
N ILE A 33 1.17 8.07 -12.57
CA ILE A 33 2.43 7.67 -11.94
C ILE A 33 3.26 6.89 -12.97
N ASN A 34 4.48 7.37 -13.22
CA ASN A 34 5.40 6.86 -14.22
C ASN A 34 6.08 5.57 -13.74
N ALA A 35 5.41 4.43 -13.89
CA ALA A 35 5.93 3.11 -13.52
C ALA A 35 6.03 2.18 -14.74
N VAL A 36 7.13 1.43 -14.83
CA VAL A 36 7.34 0.42 -15.89
C VAL A 36 6.42 -0.79 -15.68
N LYS A 37 6.12 -1.11 -14.42
CA LYS A 37 5.14 -2.11 -14.01
C LYS A 37 4.38 -1.64 -12.76
N LYS A 38 3.13 -2.06 -12.67
CA LYS A 38 2.22 -1.82 -11.54
C LYS A 38 1.74 -3.18 -11.02
N ILE A 39 2.37 -3.69 -9.96
CA ILE A 39 2.19 -5.09 -9.55
C ILE A 39 1.58 -5.23 -8.14
N MET A 40 0.99 -6.38 -7.89
CA MET A 40 0.65 -6.83 -6.54
C MET A 40 1.64 -7.91 -6.13
N ILE A 41 2.31 -7.75 -4.98
CA ILE A 41 3.17 -8.79 -4.42
C ILE A 41 2.35 -9.55 -3.38
N ASP A 42 2.06 -10.81 -3.67
CA ASP A 42 1.02 -11.60 -3.02
C ASP A 42 1.58 -12.64 -2.05
N ASP A 43 1.11 -12.57 -0.80
CA ASP A 43 1.52 -13.45 0.30
C ASP A 43 0.73 -14.77 0.33
N GLY A 44 0.68 -15.49 -0.80
CA GLY A 44 0.07 -16.82 -0.86
C GLY A 44 -1.45 -16.81 -0.65
N SER A 45 -2.15 -15.95 -1.38
CA SER A 45 -3.60 -15.82 -1.31
C SER A 45 -4.33 -17.12 -1.64
N PRO A 46 -5.41 -17.48 -0.92
CA PRO A 46 -6.24 -18.64 -1.26
C PRO A 46 -7.11 -18.41 -2.49
N PHE A 47 -7.34 -17.15 -2.87
CA PHE A 47 -8.09 -16.77 -4.06
C PHE A 47 -7.21 -15.98 -5.01
N LEU A 48 -7.38 -16.23 -6.32
CA LEU A 48 -6.79 -15.42 -7.38
C LEU A 48 -7.87 -15.04 -8.38
N PRO A 49 -7.83 -13.81 -8.93
CA PRO A 49 -8.69 -13.44 -10.04
C PRO A 49 -8.35 -14.24 -11.30
N SER A 50 -9.25 -14.22 -12.28
CA SER A 50 -8.99 -14.80 -13.60
C SER A 50 -7.74 -14.18 -14.24
N ALA A 51 -6.94 -15.00 -14.92
CA ALA A 51 -5.79 -14.55 -15.71
C ALA A 51 -6.17 -13.57 -16.84
N SER A 52 -7.44 -13.56 -17.25
CA SER A 52 -7.96 -12.57 -18.21
C SER A 52 -8.10 -11.16 -17.64
N LEU A 53 -8.14 -11.01 -16.30
CA LEU A 53 -8.17 -9.72 -15.61
C LEU A 53 -6.77 -9.24 -15.26
N ILE A 54 -5.95 -10.13 -14.69
CA ILE A 54 -4.56 -9.86 -14.34
C ILE A 54 -3.79 -11.18 -14.29
N LYS A 55 -2.66 -11.24 -14.96
CA LYS A 55 -1.79 -12.42 -14.96
C LYS A 55 -1.13 -12.57 -13.59
N THR A 56 -1.09 -13.80 -13.09
CA THR A 56 -0.34 -14.19 -11.88
C THR A 56 0.87 -15.02 -12.28
N ILE A 57 2.03 -14.71 -11.71
CA ILE A 57 3.29 -15.45 -11.87
C ILE A 57 3.86 -15.82 -10.50
N SER A 58 4.76 -16.81 -10.46
CA SER A 58 5.50 -17.12 -9.24
C SER A 58 6.45 -15.99 -8.88
N HIS A 59 6.71 -15.79 -7.58
CA HIS A 59 7.76 -14.90 -7.09
C HIS A 59 9.17 -15.26 -7.55
N THR A 60 9.37 -16.49 -8.04
CA THR A 60 10.64 -16.97 -8.63
C THR A 60 10.72 -16.78 -10.14
N ASP A 61 9.61 -16.45 -10.81
CA ASP A 61 9.59 -16.25 -12.25
C ASP A 61 10.16 -14.86 -12.58
N PRO A 62 10.89 -14.71 -13.70
CA PRO A 62 11.48 -13.44 -14.09
C PRO A 62 10.40 -12.43 -14.50
N VAL A 63 10.15 -11.43 -13.64
CA VAL A 63 9.18 -10.36 -13.87
C VAL A 63 9.52 -9.56 -15.13
N ALA A 64 10.81 -9.38 -15.45
CA ALA A 64 11.29 -8.66 -16.62
C ALA A 64 10.99 -9.38 -17.95
N ALA A 65 10.76 -10.70 -17.92
CA ALA A 65 10.36 -11.47 -19.11
C ALA A 65 8.88 -11.25 -19.48
N GLU A 66 8.08 -10.71 -18.56
CA GLU A 66 6.66 -10.50 -18.76
C GLU A 66 6.35 -9.20 -19.50
N THR A 67 5.49 -9.26 -20.50
CA THR A 67 5.08 -8.06 -21.27
C THR A 67 3.94 -7.30 -20.61
N ASP A 68 3.16 -7.94 -19.73
CA ASP A 68 2.05 -7.30 -19.03
C ASP A 68 2.55 -6.17 -18.12
N ALA A 69 1.91 -5.00 -18.23
CA ALA A 69 2.18 -3.86 -17.35
C ALA A 69 1.67 -4.08 -15.92
N HIS A 70 0.70 -4.97 -15.73
CA HIS A 70 0.08 -5.28 -14.45
C HIS A 70 0.17 -6.78 -14.18
N LEU A 71 0.66 -7.16 -13.00
CA LEU A 71 0.91 -8.54 -12.62
C LEU A 71 0.59 -8.78 -11.15
N ILE A 72 0.27 -10.02 -10.80
CA ILE A 72 0.38 -10.54 -9.44
C ILE A 72 1.65 -11.39 -9.37
N VAL A 73 2.57 -11.05 -8.48
CA VAL A 73 3.79 -11.82 -8.20
C VAL A 73 3.59 -12.55 -6.87
N ARG A 74 3.49 -13.87 -6.90
CA ARG A 74 2.93 -14.65 -5.80
C ARG A 74 3.91 -15.60 -5.13
N PHE A 75 3.90 -15.60 -3.80
CA PHE A 75 4.51 -16.65 -2.99
C PHE A 75 3.59 -17.86 -2.88
N ASP A 76 4.17 -19.07 -2.81
CA ASP A 76 3.39 -20.31 -2.78
C ASP A 76 2.63 -20.52 -1.47
N ASN A 77 3.23 -20.09 -0.36
CA ASN A 77 2.67 -20.20 0.98
C ASN A 77 2.30 -18.84 1.56
N ASN A 78 1.44 -18.83 2.57
CA ASN A 78 1.05 -17.64 3.31
C ASN A 78 1.80 -17.58 4.65
N LEU A 79 2.46 -16.45 4.93
CA LEU A 79 3.05 -16.18 6.25
C LEU A 79 2.12 -15.36 7.14
N GLY A 80 1.35 -14.46 6.51
CA GLY A 80 0.21 -13.81 7.09
C GLY A 80 0.56 -12.79 8.15
N ARG A 81 -0.42 -12.49 9.01
CA ARG A 81 -0.29 -11.59 10.15
C ARG A 81 -0.59 -12.36 11.43
N GLN A 82 0.42 -12.48 12.27
CA GLN A 82 0.35 -13.21 13.54
C GLN A 82 -0.10 -12.30 14.69
N SER A 83 0.21 -11.00 14.62
CA SER A 83 -0.27 -10.01 15.58
C SER A 83 -0.31 -8.59 14.98
N ILE A 84 -0.68 -7.59 15.80
CA ILE A 84 -0.66 -6.19 15.37
C ILE A 84 0.75 -5.76 14.92
N LYS A 85 1.79 -6.23 15.59
CA LYS A 85 3.19 -5.87 15.31
C LYS A 85 3.95 -6.93 14.51
N ASP A 86 3.39 -8.14 14.39
CA ASP A 86 4.02 -9.27 13.72
C ASP A 86 3.24 -9.63 12.45
N TYR A 87 3.71 -9.15 11.31
CA TYR A 87 3.10 -9.30 9.98
C TYR A 87 4.14 -9.75 8.94
N PRO A 88 4.69 -10.97 9.08
CA PRO A 88 5.76 -11.47 8.21
C PRO A 88 5.36 -11.52 6.73
N GLY A 89 4.08 -11.69 6.42
CA GLY A 89 3.60 -11.69 5.04
C GLY A 89 3.74 -10.34 4.32
N TRP A 90 3.46 -9.25 5.04
CA TRP A 90 3.69 -7.90 4.52
C TRP A 90 5.19 -7.63 4.40
N TRP A 91 5.98 -8.01 5.41
CA TRP A 91 7.44 -7.84 5.36
C TRP A 91 8.08 -8.58 4.19
N ARG A 92 7.70 -9.84 3.97
CA ARG A 92 8.19 -10.62 2.84
C ARG A 92 7.87 -9.94 1.52
N SER A 93 6.61 -9.56 1.33
CA SER A 93 6.14 -8.94 0.10
C SER A 93 6.81 -7.59 -0.15
N PHE A 94 6.90 -6.75 0.89
CA PHE A 94 7.56 -5.45 0.84
C PHE A 94 9.05 -5.58 0.53
N LEU A 95 9.77 -6.46 1.23
CA LEU A 95 11.21 -6.70 1.03
C LEU A 95 11.51 -7.48 -0.26
N HIS A 96 10.53 -8.11 -0.89
CA HIS A 96 10.71 -8.72 -2.22
C HIS A 96 10.77 -7.67 -3.34
N SER A 97 10.18 -6.50 -3.12
CA SER A 97 10.14 -5.43 -4.13
C SER A 97 11.53 -4.98 -4.59
N ILE A 98 12.56 -5.08 -3.74
CA ILE A 98 13.94 -4.72 -4.12
C ILE A 98 14.55 -5.68 -5.13
N GLU A 99 14.21 -6.96 -5.07
CA GLU A 99 14.68 -7.95 -6.04
C GLU A 99 14.03 -7.71 -7.40
N ILE A 100 12.72 -7.47 -7.41
CA ILE A 100 11.98 -7.11 -8.62
C ILE A 100 12.51 -5.80 -9.21
N ALA A 101 12.83 -4.82 -8.36
CA ALA A 101 13.34 -3.54 -8.79
C ALA A 101 14.73 -3.65 -9.45
N ASP A 102 15.62 -4.47 -8.87
CA ASP A 102 16.92 -4.78 -9.45
C ASP A 102 16.76 -5.53 -10.78
N GLU A 103 15.85 -6.51 -10.86
CA GLU A 103 15.57 -7.25 -12.08
C GLU A 103 15.07 -6.34 -13.22
N LEU A 104 14.15 -5.42 -12.90
CA LEU A 104 13.60 -4.46 -13.87
C LEU A 104 14.56 -3.31 -14.20
N GLY A 105 15.67 -3.18 -13.46
CA GLY A 105 16.61 -2.06 -13.59
C GLY A 105 15.92 -0.70 -13.38
N VAL A 106 15.04 -0.60 -12.37
CA VAL A 106 14.37 0.66 -12.01
C VAL A 106 15.19 1.48 -11.03
N ASP A 107 14.98 2.79 -11.05
CA ASP A 107 15.66 3.76 -10.19
C ASP A 107 14.85 4.08 -8.93
N LYS A 108 13.62 3.58 -8.85
CA LYS A 108 12.66 3.95 -7.81
C LYS A 108 11.64 2.84 -7.56
N ILE A 109 11.35 2.60 -6.30
CA ILE A 109 10.24 1.75 -5.85
C ILE A 109 9.18 2.67 -5.23
N ILE A 110 7.94 2.55 -5.69
CA ILE A 110 6.78 3.25 -5.15
C ILE A 110 5.88 2.19 -4.53
N HIS A 111 5.77 2.21 -3.21
CA HIS A 111 4.83 1.38 -2.47
C HIS A 111 3.56 2.18 -2.21
N ILE A 112 2.40 1.66 -2.63
CA ILE A 112 1.11 2.19 -2.21
C ILE A 112 0.23 1.03 -1.78
N GLU A 113 -0.16 0.98 -0.50
CA GLU A 113 -1.00 -0.10 0.02
C GLU A 113 -2.30 -0.27 -0.77
N SER A 114 -2.84 -1.49 -0.76
CA SER A 114 -4.00 -1.89 -1.55
C SER A 114 -5.31 -1.16 -1.16
N ASP A 115 -5.31 -0.42 -0.06
CA ASP A 115 -6.36 0.48 0.40
C ASP A 115 -5.90 1.95 0.53
N ALA A 116 -4.80 2.33 -0.12
CA ALA A 116 -4.30 3.70 -0.17
C ALA A 116 -4.44 4.34 -1.56
N PHE A 117 -4.86 5.61 -1.60
CA PHE A 117 -5.25 6.33 -2.82
C PHE A 117 -4.60 7.72 -2.86
N VAL A 118 -3.87 8.00 -3.94
CA VAL A 118 -3.28 9.31 -4.25
C VAL A 118 -4.28 10.17 -5.00
N LEU A 119 -4.69 11.28 -4.41
CA LEU A 119 -5.85 12.05 -4.85
C LEU A 119 -5.49 13.36 -5.56
N SER A 120 -4.29 13.92 -5.37
CA SER A 120 -3.87 15.21 -5.94
C SER A 120 -2.80 15.09 -7.04
N PRO A 121 -2.78 16.05 -7.98
CA PRO A 121 -1.67 16.19 -8.92
C PRO A 121 -0.34 16.45 -8.23
N GLN A 122 -0.35 17.29 -7.19
CA GLN A 122 0.87 17.65 -6.46
C GLN A 122 1.58 16.44 -5.87
N LEU A 123 0.84 15.48 -5.29
CA LEU A 123 1.42 14.26 -4.77
C LEU A 123 1.93 13.36 -5.92
N VAL A 124 1.20 13.25 -7.03
CA VAL A 124 1.69 12.51 -8.21
C VAL A 124 2.98 13.11 -8.77
N ASP A 125 3.05 14.44 -8.87
CA ASP A 125 4.25 15.15 -9.31
C ASP A 125 5.43 14.84 -8.40
N PHE A 126 5.22 14.88 -7.08
CA PHE A 126 6.23 14.48 -6.12
C PHE A 126 6.70 13.03 -6.32
N LEU A 127 5.76 12.07 -6.38
CA LEU A 127 6.07 10.64 -6.59
C LEU A 127 6.88 10.42 -7.87
N ASN A 128 6.58 11.17 -8.93
CA ASN A 128 7.29 11.10 -10.20
C ASN A 128 8.67 11.77 -10.16
N GLN A 129 8.79 12.92 -9.49
CA GLN A 129 9.94 13.82 -9.61
C GLN A 129 11.05 13.58 -8.58
N VAL A 130 10.74 13.11 -7.36
CA VAL A 130 11.74 12.84 -6.30
C VAL A 130 12.85 11.90 -6.79
N ARG A 131 14.13 12.14 -6.47
CA ARG A 131 15.27 11.44 -7.13
C ARG A 131 16.22 10.70 -6.21
N ASP A 132 16.23 11.07 -4.94
CA ASP A 132 17.05 10.49 -3.89
C ASP A 132 16.15 10.18 -2.68
N GLY A 133 16.65 9.44 -1.69
CA GLY A 133 16.00 9.24 -0.41
C GLY A 133 14.91 8.15 -0.33
N TRP A 134 14.46 7.91 0.91
CA TRP A 134 13.34 7.05 1.29
C TRP A 134 12.30 7.93 1.98
N HIS A 135 11.24 8.19 1.23
CA HIS A 135 10.21 9.17 1.55
C HIS A 135 8.93 8.48 2.01
N VAL A 136 8.33 9.04 3.04
CA VAL A 136 7.01 8.70 3.55
C VAL A 136 6.20 9.97 3.81
N LEU A 137 4.88 9.83 3.89
CA LEU A 137 3.99 10.94 4.22
C LEU A 137 3.80 11.03 5.73
N TRP A 138 3.21 12.10 6.23
CA TRP A 138 2.84 12.24 7.64
C TRP A 138 1.35 11.95 7.83
N SER A 139 0.97 11.17 8.84
CA SER A 139 -0.42 11.08 9.32
C SER A 139 -0.60 12.05 10.49
N PRO A 140 -1.39 13.13 10.35
CA PRO A 140 -1.66 14.06 11.43
C PRO A 140 -2.43 13.43 12.59
N HIS A 141 -3.41 12.56 12.33
CA HIS A 141 -4.21 11.94 13.39
C HIS A 141 -3.40 11.00 14.27
N ASN A 142 -2.56 10.18 13.66
CA ASN A 142 -1.82 9.16 14.39
C ASN A 142 -0.43 9.61 14.87
N ASP A 143 0.00 10.82 14.52
CA ASP A 143 1.28 11.44 14.93
C ASP A 143 2.51 10.58 14.56
N PHE A 144 2.50 9.99 13.36
CA PHE A 144 3.61 9.18 12.86
C PHE A 144 3.80 9.27 11.33
N PRO A 145 4.95 8.80 10.80
CA PRO A 145 5.16 8.66 9.36
C PRO A 145 4.24 7.57 8.76
N GLU A 146 3.40 7.92 7.82
CA GLU A 146 2.47 7.02 7.13
C GLU A 146 3.21 6.14 6.11
N THR A 147 3.29 4.84 6.39
CA THR A 147 3.95 3.81 5.57
C THR A 147 3.09 3.27 4.43
N ALA A 148 1.81 3.62 4.38
CA ALA A 148 0.93 3.16 3.32
C ALA A 148 1.29 3.75 1.94
N ILE A 149 2.02 4.87 1.90
CA ILE A 149 2.59 5.46 0.67
C ILE A 149 4.07 5.72 0.92
N GLN A 150 4.95 5.05 0.18
CA GLN A 150 6.40 5.23 0.30
C GLN A 150 7.05 5.34 -1.08
N VAL A 151 8.12 6.12 -1.16
CA VAL A 151 8.99 6.18 -2.33
C VAL A 151 10.43 5.92 -1.90
N ILE A 152 11.06 4.92 -2.50
CA ILE A 152 12.44 4.52 -2.22
C ILE A 152 13.24 4.74 -3.50
N CYS A 153 14.16 5.68 -3.49
CA CYS A 153 15.02 5.99 -4.63
C CYS A 153 16.28 5.11 -4.62
N ARG A 154 16.97 5.06 -5.78
CA ARG A 154 18.10 4.16 -6.05
C ARG A 154 19.23 4.26 -5.02
N ASP A 155 19.50 5.45 -4.50
CA ASP A 155 20.51 5.70 -3.47
C ASP A 155 20.21 4.98 -2.14
N GLN A 156 18.96 4.60 -1.90
CA GLN A 156 18.53 3.88 -0.70
C GLN A 156 18.44 2.35 -0.91
N PHE A 157 18.68 1.84 -2.12
CA PHE A 157 18.52 0.41 -2.40
C PHE A 157 19.50 -0.45 -1.59
N ASP A 158 20.74 0.00 -1.38
CA ASP A 158 21.71 -0.71 -0.54
C ASP A 158 21.28 -0.79 0.91
N ILE A 159 20.72 0.29 1.45
CA ILE A 159 20.15 0.32 2.80
C ILE A 159 18.96 -0.64 2.89
N PHE A 160 18.08 -0.65 1.88
CA PHE A 160 16.93 -1.54 1.83
C PHE A 160 17.33 -3.02 1.75
N ARG A 161 18.33 -3.36 0.92
CA ARG A 161 18.89 -4.73 0.83
C ARG A 161 19.55 -5.15 2.13
N ASN A 162 20.36 -4.29 2.73
CA ASN A 162 21.00 -4.55 4.01
C ASN A 162 19.96 -4.76 5.12
N PHE A 163 18.88 -3.97 5.11
CA PHE A 163 17.76 -4.15 6.04
C PHE A 163 17.11 -5.53 5.86
N LYS A 164 16.85 -5.97 4.62
CA LYS A 164 16.35 -7.32 4.34
C LYS A 164 17.29 -8.40 4.87
N GLN A 165 18.58 -8.31 4.55
CA GLN A 165 19.60 -9.31 4.92
C GLN A 165 19.78 -9.44 6.44
N LYS A 166 19.66 -8.33 7.18
CA LYS A 166 19.76 -8.32 8.64
C LYS A 166 18.54 -8.88 9.36
N ASN A 167 17.42 -9.02 8.66
CA ASN A 167 16.14 -9.46 9.24
C ASN A 167 15.57 -10.68 8.51
N PRO A 168 16.30 -11.81 8.40
CA PRO A 168 15.88 -12.97 7.62
C PRO A 168 14.62 -13.65 8.17
N GLU A 169 14.35 -13.50 9.46
CA GLU A 169 13.16 -14.08 10.10
C GLU A 169 11.88 -13.28 9.86
N LEU A 170 11.99 -12.05 9.33
CA LEU A 170 10.87 -11.14 9.09
C LEU A 170 10.03 -10.83 10.34
N ARG A 171 10.64 -10.98 11.52
CA ARG A 171 10.04 -10.70 12.82
C ARG A 171 10.58 -9.39 13.36
N PHE A 172 9.67 -8.45 13.63
CA PHE A 172 10.02 -7.13 14.12
C PHE A 172 9.29 -6.85 15.42
N HIS A 173 9.98 -6.21 16.37
CA HIS A 173 9.42 -5.90 17.69
C HIS A 173 8.56 -4.62 17.70
N ASP A 174 8.61 -3.84 16.62
CA ASP A 174 7.85 -2.59 16.49
C ASP A 174 7.24 -2.43 15.10
N PHE A 175 6.46 -1.36 14.94
CA PHE A 175 5.82 -0.99 13.68
C PHE A 175 6.83 -0.59 12.60
N ALA A 176 6.49 -0.82 11.32
CA ALA A 176 7.29 -0.44 10.16
C ALA A 176 7.72 1.04 10.21
N GLU A 177 6.80 1.89 10.66
CA GLU A 177 6.94 3.33 10.88
C GLU A 177 8.11 3.72 11.82
N ARG A 178 8.59 2.77 12.64
CA ARG A 178 9.66 2.99 13.63
C ARG A 178 10.95 2.24 13.34
N VAL A 179 10.91 1.29 12.40
CA VAL A 179 12.06 0.43 12.09
C VAL A 179 12.64 0.69 10.71
N LEU A 180 11.83 1.19 9.77
CA LEU A 180 12.29 1.48 8.42
C LEU A 180 13.16 2.75 8.42
N PRO A 181 14.28 2.74 7.66
CA PRO A 181 15.27 3.82 7.68
C PRO A 181 14.84 4.97 6.74
N PHE A 182 13.73 5.65 7.07
CA PHE A 182 13.28 6.80 6.29
C PHE A 182 14.29 7.94 6.33
N THR A 183 14.51 8.59 5.19
CA THR A 183 15.37 9.78 5.10
C THR A 183 14.55 11.07 5.13
N ALA A 184 13.25 11.01 4.78
CA ALA A 184 12.37 12.16 4.74
C ALA A 184 10.92 11.79 5.09
N VAL A 185 10.28 12.67 5.85
CA VAL A 185 8.87 12.57 6.23
C VAL A 185 8.16 13.87 5.83
N HIS A 186 7.23 13.77 4.87
CA HIS A 186 6.57 14.92 4.27
C HIS A 186 5.30 15.29 5.01
N ARG A 187 5.26 16.50 5.58
CA ARG A 187 4.14 17.05 6.36
C ARG A 187 3.26 18.00 5.56
N GLU A 188 3.71 18.38 4.37
CA GLU A 188 3.02 19.31 3.46
C GLU A 188 1.82 18.68 2.76
N PHE A 189 1.82 17.35 2.58
CA PHE A 189 0.70 16.63 1.97
C PHE A 189 -0.41 16.36 2.98
N LYS A 190 -1.65 16.66 2.60
CA LYS A 190 -2.84 16.46 3.41
C LYS A 190 -3.40 15.07 3.21
N GLY A 191 -3.52 14.28 4.26
CA GLY A 191 -4.18 12.99 4.18
C GLY A 191 -4.11 12.23 5.48
N ASP A 192 -4.89 11.17 5.59
CA ASP A 192 -4.96 10.38 6.82
C ASP A 192 -5.56 8.98 6.62
N ARG A 193 -5.59 8.19 7.71
CA ARG A 193 -6.22 6.86 7.81
C ARG A 193 -7.73 6.97 8.01
N TYR A 194 -8.47 7.16 6.91
CA TYR A 194 -9.89 7.54 7.02
C TYR A 194 -10.83 6.45 7.56
N SER A 195 -10.50 5.15 7.45
CA SER A 195 -11.33 4.11 8.07
C SER A 195 -11.14 3.98 9.57
N GLU A 196 -9.99 4.37 10.11
CA GLU A 196 -9.72 4.29 11.56
C GLU A 196 -10.61 5.22 12.36
N PHE A 197 -11.03 6.35 11.78
CA PHE A 197 -12.04 7.23 12.38
C PHE A 197 -13.39 6.53 12.63
N LYS A 198 -13.69 5.42 11.93
CA LYS A 198 -14.87 4.58 12.20
C LYS A 198 -14.70 3.68 13.42
N ARG A 199 -13.47 3.25 13.68
CA ARG A 199 -13.15 2.27 14.74
C ARG A 199 -13.05 2.93 16.12
N ASN A 200 -12.85 4.25 16.19
CA ASN A 200 -12.85 5.01 17.44
C ASN A 200 -14.26 5.19 18.02
N ARG A 201 -14.88 4.07 18.44
CA ARG A 201 -15.92 4.09 19.47
C ARG A 201 -15.24 4.50 20.78
N GLY A 202 -15.58 5.67 21.33
CA GLY A 202 -15.17 6.08 22.68
C GLY A 202 -15.72 5.15 23.77
N ILE A 203 -16.48 5.68 24.74
CA ILE A 203 -17.01 4.97 25.92
C ILE A 203 -17.94 3.77 25.59
N PHE A 204 -18.26 3.51 24.32
CA PHE A 204 -19.17 2.47 23.84
C PHE A 204 -18.45 1.30 23.13
N ARG A 205 -17.35 0.79 23.72
CA ARG A 205 -16.62 -0.41 23.24
C ARG A 205 -17.36 -1.74 23.47
N SER A 206 -18.46 -1.75 24.22
CA SER A 206 -19.18 -2.99 24.56
C SER A 206 -20.07 -3.49 23.43
N LYS A 207 -19.92 -4.77 23.06
CA LYS A 207 -20.82 -5.49 22.13
C LYS A 207 -22.29 -5.52 22.60
N LYS A 208 -22.56 -5.20 23.88
CA LYS A 208 -23.91 -5.18 24.45
C LYS A 208 -24.84 -4.15 23.82
N PHE A 209 -24.35 -3.12 23.14
CA PHE A 209 -25.19 -2.05 22.59
C PHE A 209 -25.47 -2.18 21.08
N ASN A 210 -24.98 -3.26 20.44
CA ASN A 210 -25.17 -3.48 19.00
C ASN A 210 -26.63 -3.79 18.60
N PHE A 211 -27.55 -4.02 19.55
CA PHE A 211 -28.96 -4.30 19.25
C PHE A 211 -29.84 -3.05 19.12
N LEU A 212 -29.29 -1.86 19.44
CA LEU A 212 -30.02 -0.60 19.37
C LEU A 212 -29.89 -0.01 17.95
N PRO A 213 -31.00 0.25 17.21
CA PRO A 213 -30.99 0.73 15.82
C PRO A 213 -30.24 2.05 15.62
N ILE A 214 -30.07 2.84 16.67
CA ILE A 214 -29.35 4.12 16.67
C ILE A 214 -27.84 3.91 16.45
N PHE A 215 -27.31 2.72 16.73
CA PHE A 215 -25.92 2.32 16.42
C PHE A 215 -25.78 1.61 15.06
N GLU A 216 -26.89 1.33 14.37
CA GLU A 216 -26.89 0.92 12.95
C GLU A 216 -26.80 2.13 12.01
N TRP A 217 -27.01 3.34 12.53
CA TRP A 217 -26.82 4.58 11.79
C TRP A 217 -25.33 4.88 11.62
N ASP A 218 -24.99 5.34 10.41
CA ASP A 218 -23.67 5.66 9.84
C ASP A 218 -22.90 6.78 10.57
N PHE A 219 -22.78 6.72 11.91
CA PHE A 219 -22.24 7.79 12.75
C PHE A 219 -20.76 8.14 12.53
N PHE A 220 -20.04 7.48 11.61
CA PHE A 220 -18.62 7.72 11.40
C PHE A 220 -18.21 7.61 9.92
N ASN A 221 -18.93 8.24 9.00
CA ASN A 221 -18.39 8.45 7.66
C ASN A 221 -17.60 9.76 7.64
N VAL A 222 -16.30 9.73 7.97
CA VAL A 222 -15.45 10.89 7.69
C VAL A 222 -15.30 10.97 6.16
N PRO A 223 -15.90 11.99 5.52
CA PRO A 223 -15.66 12.20 4.10
C PRO A 223 -14.19 12.53 3.92
N VAL A 224 -13.59 12.04 2.83
CA VAL A 224 -12.24 12.47 2.47
C VAL A 224 -12.35 13.95 2.07
N PRO A 225 -11.60 14.86 2.71
CA PRO A 225 -11.64 16.28 2.41
C PRO A 225 -11.37 16.55 0.92
N PRO A 226 -12.05 17.55 0.32
CA PRO A 226 -11.89 17.88 -1.08
C PRO A 226 -10.48 18.38 -1.43
N ASP A 227 -9.68 18.74 -0.44
CA ASP A 227 -8.28 19.17 -0.55
C ASP A 227 -7.26 18.13 -0.06
N ALA A 228 -7.67 16.93 0.36
CA ALA A 228 -6.75 15.89 0.83
C ALA A 228 -5.95 15.28 -0.32
N ASP A 229 -4.62 15.40 -0.33
CA ASP A 229 -3.68 14.81 -1.28
C ASP A 229 -3.70 13.29 -1.34
N PHE A 230 -4.01 12.62 -0.24
CA PHE A 230 -4.12 11.17 -0.20
C PHE A 230 -5.15 10.68 0.82
N ALA A 231 -5.57 9.43 0.69
CA ALA A 231 -6.40 8.74 1.66
C ALA A 231 -5.90 7.31 1.86
N THR A 232 -5.60 6.93 3.10
CA THR A 232 -5.24 5.56 3.47
C THR A 232 -6.40 4.88 4.15
N GLN A 233 -6.45 3.55 4.04
CA GLN A 233 -7.61 2.74 4.44
C GLN A 233 -8.92 3.22 3.81
N GLY A 234 -8.90 3.55 2.53
CA GLY A 234 -10.07 3.99 1.78
C GLY A 234 -11.07 2.85 1.53
N VAL A 235 -12.33 3.04 1.90
CA VAL A 235 -13.39 2.02 1.70
C VAL A 235 -14.28 2.32 0.49
N THR A 236 -15.06 1.34 0.04
CA THR A 236 -15.93 1.42 -1.16
C THR A 236 -16.91 2.58 -1.14
N ARG A 237 -17.44 2.96 0.04
CA ARG A 237 -18.40 4.06 0.18
C ARG A 237 -17.79 5.47 0.10
N GLN A 238 -16.46 5.60 0.12
CA GLN A 238 -15.78 6.89 0.00
C GLN A 238 -15.55 7.22 -1.47
N LYS A 239 -15.78 8.48 -1.85
CA LYS A 239 -15.45 8.98 -3.19
C LYS A 239 -13.94 9.20 -3.28
N LEU A 240 -13.22 8.19 -3.74
CA LEU A 240 -11.78 8.23 -3.98
C LEU A 240 -11.58 8.42 -5.48
N ALA A 241 -11.31 9.65 -5.89
CA ALA A 241 -11.11 10.00 -7.29
C ALA A 241 -9.84 10.85 -7.42
N TYR A 242 -9.01 10.55 -8.41
CA TYR A 242 -7.87 11.37 -8.74
C TYR A 242 -8.35 12.68 -9.36
N ARG A 243 -7.96 13.81 -8.77
CA ARG A 243 -8.38 15.15 -9.21
C ARG A 243 -7.37 15.63 -10.25
N ARG A 244 -7.75 15.61 -11.53
CA ARG A 244 -6.83 15.99 -12.63
C ARG A 244 -6.52 17.49 -12.67
N HIS A 245 -7.34 18.32 -12.04
CA HIS A 245 -7.18 19.76 -11.96
C HIS A 245 -7.60 20.26 -10.58
N GLY A 246 -6.71 21.01 -9.94
CA GLY A 246 -6.99 21.89 -8.81
C GLY A 246 -6.56 23.30 -9.19
#